data_AF-A0A529TDC5-F1
#
_entry.id   AF-A0A529TDC5-F1
#
_cell.length_a   1.000
_cell.length_b   1.000
_cell.length_c   1.000
_cell.angle_alpha   90.00
_cell.angle_beta   90.00
_cell.angle_gamma   90.00
#
_symmetry.space_group_name_H-M   'P 1'
#
loop_
_entity.id
_entity.type
_entity.pdbx_description
1 polymer ?
#
loop_
_entity_poly.entity_id
_entity_poly.type
_entity_poly.pdbx_seq_one_letter_code
_entity_poly.pdbx_strand_id
1 'polypeptide(L)'
;GLGDRAYDILIGSGLLARSGEEIARRLPGTRAAIVTDENVAAAHLDTLKAGLEKGGIQSAVITLPAGEKTKSFAHLEQVVDGVLAAKLERRDVVIALGGGVIGDLAGFASGIVRRGMNFVQFPTSLLAQV
;
A
#
# COMPACT_ATOMS: atom_id res chain seq x y z
N GLY A 1 -22.94 -2.16 0.43
CA GLY A 1 -22.46 -2.43 -0.94
C GLY A 1 -21.46 -1.37 -1.36
N LEU A 2 -20.78 -1.56 -2.50
CA LEU A 2 -19.72 -0.65 -2.97
C LEU A 2 -20.22 0.68 -3.58
N GLY A 3 -21.53 0.85 -3.75
CA GLY A 3 -22.11 2.02 -4.40
C GLY A 3 -21.63 2.11 -5.85
N ASP A 4 -21.26 3.32 -6.30
CA ASP A 4 -20.74 3.57 -7.65
C ASP A 4 -19.24 3.22 -7.81
N ARG A 5 -18.60 2.66 -6.77
CA ARG A 5 -17.17 2.30 -6.82
C ARG A 5 -16.99 0.88 -7.33
N ALA A 6 -16.03 0.71 -8.24
CA ALA A 6 -15.53 -0.57 -8.72
C ALA A 6 -14.02 -0.65 -8.51
N TYR A 7 -13.52 -1.86 -8.28
CA TYR A 7 -12.10 -2.17 -8.21
C TYR A 7 -11.85 -3.60 -8.69
N ASP A 8 -10.65 -3.83 -9.20
CA ASP A 8 -10.21 -5.16 -9.62
C ASP A 8 -9.63 -5.93 -8.45
N ILE A 9 -9.93 -7.22 -8.37
CA ILE A 9 -9.17 -8.18 -7.54
C ILE A 9 -8.39 -9.08 -8.49
N LEU A 10 -7.07 -8.95 -8.48
CA LEU A 10 -6.18 -9.76 -9.31
C LEU A 10 -5.62 -10.91 -8.47
N ILE A 11 -5.89 -12.15 -8.88
CA ILE A 11 -5.37 -13.36 -8.24
C ILE A 11 -4.52 -14.12 -9.26
N GLY A 12 -3.27 -14.35 -8.92
CA GLY A 12 -2.34 -15.07 -9.80
C GLY A 12 -0.90 -15.01 -9.32
N SER A 13 -0.06 -15.84 -9.94
CA SER A 13 1.37 -15.89 -9.63
C SER A 13 2.13 -14.68 -10.17
N GLY A 14 3.17 -14.26 -9.45
CA GLY A 14 4.11 -13.23 -9.90
C GLY A 14 3.53 -11.82 -9.97
N LEU A 15 2.37 -11.55 -9.36
CA LEU A 15 1.75 -10.23 -9.39
C LEU A 15 2.59 -9.15 -8.68
N LEU A 16 3.29 -9.47 -7.59
CA LEU A 16 4.19 -8.50 -6.93
C LEU A 16 5.29 -8.02 -7.89
N ALA A 17 5.90 -8.94 -8.66
CA ALA A 17 6.96 -8.60 -9.61
C ALA A 17 6.45 -7.82 -10.84
N ARG A 18 5.13 -7.88 -11.11
CA ARG A 18 4.43 -7.14 -12.18
C ARG A 18 3.64 -5.95 -11.65
N SER A 19 3.77 -5.62 -10.37
CA SER A 19 2.96 -4.60 -9.69
C SER A 19 3.03 -3.24 -10.38
N GLY A 20 4.22 -2.80 -10.79
CA GLY A 20 4.40 -1.52 -11.48
C GLY A 20 3.64 -1.44 -12.79
N GLU A 21 3.59 -2.53 -13.56
CA GLU A 21 2.84 -2.61 -14.82
C GLU A 21 1.33 -2.48 -14.58
N GLU A 22 0.80 -3.20 -13.59
CA GLU A 22 -0.62 -3.17 -13.25
C GLU A 22 -1.07 -1.83 -12.68
N ILE A 23 -0.24 -1.20 -11.85
CA ILE A 23 -0.53 0.10 -11.25
C ILE A 23 -0.39 1.20 -12.30
N ALA A 24 0.68 1.22 -13.10
CA ALA A 24 0.89 2.27 -14.10
C ALA A 24 -0.22 2.30 -15.18
N ARG A 25 -0.80 1.14 -15.52
CA ARG A 25 -1.98 1.06 -16.40
C ARG A 25 -3.21 1.79 -15.85
N ARG A 26 -3.41 1.75 -14.54
CA ARG A 26 -4.61 2.29 -13.86
C ARG A 26 -4.39 3.69 -13.31
N LEU A 27 -3.17 3.98 -12.87
CA LEU A 27 -2.73 5.22 -12.22
C LEU A 27 -1.43 5.72 -12.89
N PRO A 28 -1.51 6.21 -14.13
CA PRO A 28 -0.32 6.63 -14.87
C PRO A 28 0.39 7.82 -14.19
N GLY A 29 1.71 7.73 -14.07
CA GLY A 29 2.55 8.77 -13.44
C GLY A 29 2.45 8.85 -11.91
N THR A 30 1.81 7.88 -11.26
CA THR A 30 1.69 7.85 -9.80
C THR A 30 3.03 7.54 -9.13
N ARG A 31 3.25 8.09 -7.93
CA ARG A 31 4.26 7.63 -6.98
C ARG A 31 3.59 6.91 -5.83
N ALA A 32 4.34 6.08 -5.11
CA ALA A 32 3.79 5.21 -4.08
C ALA A 32 4.35 5.49 -2.67
N ALA A 33 3.50 5.38 -1.66
CA ALA A 33 3.91 5.08 -0.29
C ALA A 33 3.58 3.63 0.03
N ILE A 34 4.58 2.80 0.28
CA ILE A 34 4.42 1.42 0.72
C ILE A 34 4.36 1.42 2.24
N VAL A 35 3.26 0.91 2.80
CA VAL A 35 3.10 0.65 4.23
C VAL A 35 3.14 -0.86 4.46
N THR A 36 4.03 -1.31 5.35
CA THR A 36 4.26 -2.74 5.64
C THR A 36 4.68 -2.92 7.09
N ASP A 37 4.56 -4.14 7.61
CA ASP A 37 5.25 -4.54 8.84
C ASP A 37 6.65 -5.12 8.56
N GLU A 38 7.47 -5.23 9.61
CA GLU A 38 8.84 -5.76 9.57
C GLU A 38 8.95 -7.19 8.99
N ASN A 39 8.02 -8.09 9.32
CA ASN A 39 8.07 -9.48 8.87
C ASN A 39 7.76 -9.58 7.37
N VAL A 40 6.71 -8.88 6.95
CA VAL A 40 6.31 -8.82 5.54
C VAL A 40 7.35 -8.07 4.73
N ALA A 41 7.98 -7.03 5.30
CA ALA A 41 9.04 -6.30 4.65
C ALA A 41 10.22 -7.22 4.31
N ALA A 42 10.67 -8.00 5.29
CA ALA A 42 11.78 -8.95 5.11
C ALA A 42 11.49 -10.00 4.01
N ALA A 43 10.23 -10.38 3.81
CA ALA A 43 9.86 -11.42 2.85
C ALA A 43 9.54 -10.89 1.44
N HIS A 44 8.94 -9.70 1.31
CA HIS A 44 8.25 -9.30 0.08
C HIS A 44 8.57 -7.88 -0.42
N LEU A 45 9.14 -7.01 0.43
CA LEU A 45 9.32 -5.60 0.07
C LEU A 45 10.22 -5.42 -1.15
N ASP A 46 11.35 -6.14 -1.21
CA ASP A 46 12.29 -6.00 -2.32
C ASP A 46 11.68 -6.43 -3.66
N THR A 47 10.84 -7.48 -3.64
CA THR A 47 10.12 -7.91 -4.85
C THR A 47 9.10 -6.86 -5.29
N LEU A 48 8.36 -6.26 -4.35
CA LEU A 48 7.41 -5.19 -4.66
C LEU A 48 8.14 -3.96 -5.22
N LYS A 49 9.20 -3.48 -4.55
CA LYS A 49 9.99 -2.33 -4.99
C LYS A 49 10.55 -2.53 -6.39
N ALA A 50 11.14 -3.69 -6.67
CA ALA A 50 11.64 -4.01 -8.00
C ALA A 50 10.52 -4.06 -9.06
N GLY A 51 9.34 -4.56 -8.69
CA GLY A 51 8.16 -4.56 -9.57
C GLY A 51 7.65 -3.15 -9.87
N LEU A 52 7.61 -2.27 -8.87
CA LEU A 52 7.22 -0.86 -9.02
C LEU A 52 8.22 -0.07 -9.88
N GLU A 53 9.52 -0.27 -9.64
CA GLU A 53 10.60 0.39 -10.38
C GLU A 53 10.55 0.03 -11.88
N LYS A 54 10.30 -1.25 -12.22
CA LYS A 54 10.07 -1.67 -13.62
C LYS A 54 8.90 -0.96 -14.29
N GLY A 55 7.89 -0.56 -13.52
CA GLY A 55 6.77 0.26 -13.99
C GLY A 55 7.03 1.76 -13.96
N GLY A 56 8.24 2.21 -13.59
CA GLY A 56 8.59 3.62 -13.47
C GLY A 56 8.00 4.31 -12.23
N ILE A 57 7.55 3.55 -11.22
CA ILE A 57 6.89 4.08 -10.02
C ILE A 57 7.92 4.24 -8.92
N GLN A 58 8.20 5.49 -8.56
CA GLN A 58 9.01 5.81 -7.38
C GLN A 58 8.22 5.51 -6.11
N SER A 59 8.86 4.87 -5.12
CA SER A 59 8.21 4.46 -3.88
C SER A 59 8.97 4.91 -2.63
N ALA A 60 8.27 5.50 -1.68
CA ALA A 60 8.72 5.63 -0.29
C ALA A 60 8.22 4.45 0.55
N VAL A 61 8.97 4.05 1.58
CA VAL A 61 8.64 2.91 2.45
C VAL A 61 8.43 3.38 3.87
N ILE A 62 7.34 2.92 4.48
CA ILE A 62 6.97 3.14 5.87
C ILE A 62 6.81 1.76 6.50
N THR A 63 7.81 1.36 7.30
CA THR A 63 7.81 0.08 7.99
C THR A 63 7.36 0.27 9.43
N LEU A 64 6.45 -0.59 9.89
CA LEU A 64 5.90 -0.61 11.23
C LEU A 64 6.27 -1.90 11.97
N PRO A 65 6.21 -1.93 13.31
CA PRO A 65 6.32 -3.17 14.06
C PRO A 65 5.22 -4.16 13.66
N ALA A 66 5.51 -5.47 13.73
CA ALA A 66 4.51 -6.50 13.47
C ALA A 66 3.54 -6.70 14.65
N GLY A 67 2.29 -7.05 14.35
CA GLY A 67 1.27 -7.47 15.33
C GLY A 67 0.10 -6.51 15.51
N GLU A 68 -0.96 -6.98 16.17
CA GLU A 68 -2.24 -6.25 16.30
C GLU A 68 -2.10 -4.88 16.99
N LYS A 69 -1.14 -4.74 17.92
CA LYS A 69 -0.88 -3.47 18.63
C LYS A 69 -0.47 -2.33 17.70
N THR A 70 -0.01 -2.66 16.50
CA THR A 70 0.31 -1.69 15.44
C THR A 70 -0.95 -0.98 14.94
N LYS A 71 -2.13 -1.58 15.10
CA LYS A 71 -3.42 -0.93 14.80
C LYS A 71 -3.78 0.09 15.88
N SER A 72 -3.11 1.24 15.85
CA SER A 72 -3.31 2.32 16.82
C SER A 72 -3.17 3.70 16.18
N PHE A 73 -3.71 4.73 16.84
CA PHE A 73 -3.59 6.12 16.37
C PHE A 73 -2.14 6.60 16.30
N ALA A 74 -1.27 6.12 17.20
CA ALA A 74 0.16 6.47 17.17
C ALA A 74 0.85 5.99 15.88
N HIS A 75 0.59 4.75 15.46
CA HIS A 75 1.14 4.26 14.20
C HIS A 75 0.41 4.83 12.97
N LEU A 76 -0.87 5.20 13.11
CA LEU A 76 -1.58 5.95 12.07
C LEU A 76 -0.89 7.30 11.80
N GLU A 77 -0.55 8.03 12.86
CA GLU A 77 0.20 9.29 12.77
C GLU A 77 1.54 9.08 12.07
N GLN A 78 2.30 8.04 12.45
CA GLN A 78 3.54 7.66 11.78
C GLN A 78 3.36 7.40 10.28
N VAL A 79 2.26 6.73 9.87
CA VAL A 79 1.95 6.50 8.45
C VAL A 79 1.63 7.81 7.73
N VAL A 80 0.79 8.65 8.33
CA VAL A 80 0.41 9.95 7.74
C VAL A 80 1.65 10.84 7.58
N ASP A 81 2.50 10.93 8.60
CA ASP A 81 3.74 11.70 8.56
C ASP A 81 4.71 11.17 7.51
N GLY A 82 4.85 9.85 7.39
CA GLY A 82 5.66 9.22 6.35
C GLY A 82 5.20 9.58 4.94
N VAL A 83 3.88 9.58 4.69
CA VAL A 83 3.30 9.98 3.39
C VAL A 83 3.56 11.46 3.11
N LEU A 84 3.42 12.33 4.11
CA LEU A 84 3.66 13.77 3.97
C LEU A 84 5.15 14.09 3.76
N ALA A 85 6.04 13.43 4.50
CA ALA A 85 7.49 13.56 4.40
C ALA A 85 8.01 13.12 3.01
N ALA A 86 7.39 12.10 2.42
CA ALA A 86 7.66 11.66 1.06
C ALA A 86 7.18 12.66 -0.03
N LYS A 87 6.54 13.76 0.37
CA LYS A 87 5.98 14.79 -0.53
C LYS A 87 5.03 14.20 -1.57
N LEU A 88 4.27 13.17 -1.18
CA LEU A 88 3.25 12.59 -2.04
C LEU A 88 2.04 13.53 -2.14
N GLU A 89 1.43 13.53 -3.31
CA GLU A 89 0.28 14.35 -3.65
C GLU A 89 -1.01 13.54 -3.63
N ARG A 90 -2.15 14.21 -3.71
CA ARG A 90 -3.47 13.56 -3.63
C ARG A 90 -3.70 12.46 -4.68
N ARG A 91 -3.05 12.56 -5.85
CA ARG A 91 -3.16 11.60 -6.96
C ARG A 91 -2.14 10.45 -6.86
N ASP A 92 -1.21 10.52 -5.92
CA ASP A 92 -0.30 9.43 -5.61
C ASP A 92 -1.05 8.29 -4.87
N VAL A 93 -0.40 7.14 -4.74
CA VAL A 93 -1.02 5.92 -4.20
C VAL A 93 -0.41 5.49 -2.87
N VAL A 94 -1.27 5.12 -1.91
CA VAL A 94 -0.87 4.37 -0.72
C VAL A 94 -1.02 2.89 -1.02
N ILE A 95 0.04 2.13 -0.78
CA ILE A 95 0.10 0.68 -0.98
C ILE A 95 0.17 0.00 0.39
N ALA A 96 -0.82 -0.84 0.71
CA ALA A 96 -0.74 -1.74 1.85
C ALA A 96 -0.11 -3.06 1.44
N LEU A 97 1.09 -3.35 1.93
CA LEU A 97 1.74 -4.66 1.78
C LEU A 97 1.71 -5.37 3.13
N GLY A 98 0.77 -6.29 3.34
CA GLY A 98 0.63 -6.97 4.62
C GLY A 98 -0.71 -7.67 4.82
N GLY A 99 -0.95 -8.18 6.03
CA GLY A 99 -2.24 -8.73 6.42
C GLY A 99 -3.27 -7.64 6.80
N GLY A 100 -4.39 -8.06 7.39
CA GLY A 100 -5.51 -7.15 7.72
C GLY A 100 -5.13 -5.96 8.63
N VAL A 101 -4.16 -6.14 9.54
CA VAL A 101 -3.66 -5.05 10.40
C VAL A 101 -3.10 -3.88 9.57
N ILE A 102 -2.20 -4.20 8.63
CA ILE A 102 -1.58 -3.20 7.75
C ILE A 102 -2.61 -2.67 6.75
N GLY A 103 -3.46 -3.55 6.22
CA GLY A 103 -4.55 -3.19 5.31
C GLY A 103 -5.48 -2.12 5.90
N ASP A 104 -5.98 -2.35 7.12
CA ASP A 104 -6.87 -1.42 7.82
C ASP A 104 -6.18 -0.10 8.13
N LEU A 105 -4.96 -0.15 8.67
CA LEU A 105 -4.22 1.05 9.07
C LEU A 105 -3.88 1.93 7.85
N ALA A 106 -3.32 1.33 6.80
CA ALA A 106 -2.96 2.03 5.57
C ALA A 106 -4.20 2.50 4.80
N GLY A 107 -5.27 1.69 4.79
CA GLY A 107 -6.55 2.05 4.19
C GLY A 107 -7.16 3.27 4.88
N PHE A 108 -7.19 3.29 6.22
CA PHE A 108 -7.67 4.45 6.96
C PHE A 108 -6.77 5.68 6.74
N ALA A 109 -5.45 5.52 6.79
CA ALA A 109 -4.50 6.58 6.48
C ALA A 109 -4.74 7.19 5.10
N SER A 110 -4.94 6.35 4.07
CA SER A 110 -5.21 6.79 2.69
C SER A 110 -6.50 7.61 2.58
N GLY A 111 -7.51 7.30 3.39
CA GLY A 111 -8.79 8.02 3.42
C GLY A 111 -8.70 9.42 4.04
N ILE A 112 -7.80 9.62 5.01
CA ILE A 112 -7.68 10.89 5.75
C ILE A 112 -6.56 11.79 5.21
N VAL A 113 -5.44 11.21 4.78
CA VAL A 113 -4.29 11.97 4.28
C VAL A 113 -4.67 12.68 2.99
N ARG A 114 -4.36 13.99 2.90
CA ARG A 114 -4.74 14.85 1.76
C ARG A 114 -6.24 14.79 1.40
N ARG A 115 -7.12 14.44 2.36
CA ARG A 115 -8.58 14.24 2.17
C ARG A 115 -8.90 13.11 1.17
N GLY A 116 -8.09 12.07 1.13
CA GLY A 116 -8.28 10.90 0.29
C GLY A 116 -7.25 10.81 -0.84
N MET A 117 -6.44 9.75 -0.80
CA MET A 117 -5.49 9.33 -1.84
C MET A 117 -5.94 8.01 -2.49
N ASN A 118 -5.32 7.65 -3.61
CA ASN A 118 -5.53 6.33 -4.21
C ASN A 118 -5.00 5.25 -3.27
N PHE A 119 -5.61 4.06 -3.29
CA PHE A 119 -5.25 2.96 -2.39
C PHE A 119 -5.20 1.63 -3.13
N VAL A 120 -4.14 0.86 -2.90
CA VAL A 120 -3.94 -0.49 -3.46
C VAL A 120 -3.53 -1.45 -2.34
N GLN A 121 -4.14 -2.64 -2.31
CA GLN A 121 -3.84 -3.67 -1.32
C GLN A 121 -3.09 -4.85 -1.95
N PHE A 122 -2.05 -5.31 -1.25
CA PHE A 122 -1.33 -6.57 -1.50
C PHE A 122 -1.48 -7.45 -0.24
N PRO A 123 -2.64 -8.09 -0.05
CA PRO A 123 -2.92 -8.87 1.15
C PRO A 123 -2.03 -10.12 1.23
N THR A 124 -1.30 -10.28 2.34
CA THR A 124 -0.34 -11.38 2.53
C THR A 124 -0.84 -12.50 3.45
N SER A 125 -1.98 -12.32 4.11
CA SER A 125 -2.65 -13.37 4.87
C SER A 125 -3.91 -13.85 4.16
N LEU A 126 -4.25 -15.14 4.31
CA LEU A 126 -5.45 -15.71 3.71
C LEU A 126 -6.72 -14.97 4.17
N LEU A 127 -6.80 -14.63 5.47
CA LEU A 127 -7.95 -13.88 6.02
C LEU A 127 -8.12 -12.50 5.38
N ALA A 128 -7.04 -11.85 4.95
CA ALA A 128 -7.12 -10.56 4.26
C ALA A 128 -7.41 -10.70 2.76
N GLN A 129 -7.29 -11.91 2.20
CA GLN A 129 -7.54 -12.20 0.78
C GLN A 129 -8.99 -12.57 0.48
N VAL A 130 -9.79 -12.89 1.51
CA VAL A 130 -11.16 -13.42 1.38
C VAL A 130 -12.21 -12.50 2.00
#